data_AF-A0AAJ5RWP0-F1
#
_entry.id   AF-A0AAJ5RWP0-F1
#
_cell.length_a   1.000
_cell.length_b   1.000
_cell.length_c   1.000
_cell.angle_alpha   90.00
_cell.angle_beta   90.00
_cell.angle_gamma   90.00
#
_symmetry.space_group_name_H-M   'P 1'
#
loop_
_entity.id
_entity.type
_entity.pdbx_description
1 polymer ?
#
loop_
_entity_poly.entity_id
_entity_poly.type
_entity_poly.pdbx_seq_one_letter_code
_entity_poly.pdbx_strand_id
1 'polypeptide(L)'
;MKVIYTDKPGRERGVCYRLLSQFFGVIDGATHVVVEGEAPEIVEAYEAAGIKVGDQDAQEQPETDPRKMKVPELKEWLATKGIDFDASAKKEDLQALIPQE
;
A
#
# COMPACT_ATOMS: atom_id res chain seq x y z
N MET A 1 -14.79 4.29 0.66
CA MET A 1 -15.54 3.08 0.23
C MET A 1 -14.59 2.12 -0.47
N LYS A 2 -14.69 0.79 -0.28
CA LYS A 2 -13.86 -0.20 -1.00
C LYS A 2 -14.55 -0.59 -2.31
N VAL A 3 -13.82 -0.53 -3.41
CA VAL A 3 -14.30 -0.92 -4.75
C VAL A 3 -13.46 -2.08 -5.24
N ILE A 4 -14.09 -3.13 -5.77
CA ILE A 4 -13.38 -4.27 -6.35
C ILE A 4 -13.82 -4.41 -7.81
N TYR A 5 -12.87 -4.30 -8.72
CA TYR A 5 -13.04 -4.60 -10.13
C TYR A 5 -12.68 -6.06 -10.37
N THR A 6 -13.67 -6.87 -10.71
CA THR A 6 -13.51 -8.32 -10.90
C THR A 6 -14.56 -8.81 -11.90
N ASP A 7 -14.22 -9.82 -12.69
CA ASP A 7 -15.20 -10.47 -13.58
C ASP A 7 -16.22 -11.30 -12.78
N LYS A 8 -15.88 -11.68 -11.54
CA LYS A 8 -16.70 -12.50 -10.65
C LYS A 8 -17.07 -11.72 -9.39
N PRO A 9 -18.14 -10.90 -9.43
CA PRO A 9 -18.52 -10.09 -8.28
C PRO A 9 -18.89 -10.96 -7.08
N GLY A 10 -18.33 -10.61 -5.92
CA GLY A 10 -18.64 -11.24 -4.64
C GLY A 10 -19.87 -10.63 -3.95
N ARG A 11 -20.02 -10.95 -2.66
CA ARG A 11 -21.14 -10.46 -1.82
C ARG A 11 -20.68 -9.86 -0.49
N GLU A 12 -19.43 -9.42 -0.42
CA GLU A 12 -18.89 -8.75 0.77
C GLU A 12 -19.68 -7.47 1.09
N ARG A 13 -20.08 -7.32 2.36
CA ARG A 13 -20.85 -6.14 2.78
C ARG A 13 -19.91 -4.93 2.85
N GLY A 14 -20.37 -3.80 2.31
CA GLY A 14 -19.59 -2.56 2.28
C GLY A 14 -18.57 -2.49 1.13
N VAL A 15 -18.60 -3.46 0.22
CA VAL A 15 -17.79 -3.46 -1.00
C VAL A 15 -18.66 -3.21 -2.21
N CYS A 16 -18.22 -2.27 -3.05
CA CYS A 16 -18.79 -2.08 -4.37
C CYS A 16 -18.02 -2.94 -5.38
N TYR A 17 -18.61 -4.07 -5.75
CA TYR A 17 -18.12 -4.86 -6.86
C TYR A 17 -18.52 -4.21 -8.19
N ARG A 18 -17.58 -4.13 -9.11
CA ARG A 18 -17.80 -3.73 -10.50
C ARG A 18 -17.06 -4.67 -11.44
N LEU A 19 -17.55 -4.77 -12.67
CA LEU A 19 -16.83 -5.47 -13.73
C LEU A 19 -15.68 -4.62 -14.23
N LEU A 20 -14.60 -5.27 -14.65
CA LEU A 20 -13.44 -4.63 -15.29
C LEU A 20 -13.89 -3.79 -16.50
N SER A 21 -14.78 -4.33 -17.34
CA SER A 21 -15.36 -3.63 -18.51
C SER A 21 -16.35 -2.51 -18.18
N GLN A 22 -16.71 -2.31 -16.90
CA GLN A 22 -17.60 -1.24 -16.43
C GLN A 22 -16.82 -0.11 -15.74
N PHE A 23 -15.54 0.03 -16.12
CA PHE A 23 -14.74 1.18 -15.76
C PHE A 23 -15.08 2.36 -16.68
N PHE A 24 -15.64 3.42 -16.10
CA PHE A 24 -15.99 4.67 -16.81
C PHE A 24 -15.19 5.87 -16.27
N GLY A 25 -14.18 5.60 -15.45
CA GLY A 25 -13.43 6.60 -14.69
C GLY A 25 -13.42 6.33 -13.19
N VAL A 26 -12.64 7.15 -12.50
CA VAL A 26 -12.43 7.09 -11.05
C VAL A 26 -13.73 7.39 -10.31
N ILE A 27 -14.06 6.58 -9.30
CA ILE A 27 -15.22 6.81 -8.43
C ILE A 27 -14.84 7.79 -7.32
N ASP A 28 -15.53 8.93 -7.31
CA ASP A 28 -15.47 9.90 -6.21
C ASP A 28 -15.91 9.23 -4.89
N GLY A 29 -15.03 9.20 -3.89
CA GLY A 29 -15.24 8.52 -2.60
C GLY A 29 -14.69 7.09 -2.50
N ALA A 30 -14.09 6.55 -3.57
CA ALA A 30 -13.27 5.35 -3.47
C ALA A 30 -12.02 5.65 -2.63
N THR A 31 -11.84 4.86 -1.57
CA THR A 31 -10.67 5.00 -0.66
C THR A 31 -9.67 3.88 -0.88
N HIS A 32 -10.14 2.75 -1.38
CA HIS A 32 -9.36 1.55 -1.66
C HIS A 32 -9.98 0.87 -2.87
N VAL A 33 -9.16 0.52 -3.85
CA VAL A 33 -9.57 -0.18 -5.06
C VAL A 33 -8.77 -1.46 -5.20
N VAL A 34 -9.45 -2.57 -5.48
CA VAL A 34 -8.81 -3.85 -5.81
C VAL A 34 -9.17 -4.17 -7.25
N VAL A 35 -8.20 -4.60 -8.05
CA VAL A 35 -8.41 -4.98 -9.45
C VAL A 35 -8.01 -6.43 -9.59
N GLU A 36 -8.99 -7.34 -9.54
CA GLU A 36 -8.82 -8.77 -9.76
C GLU A 36 -8.92 -9.07 -11.26
N GLY A 37 -7.83 -8.83 -11.97
CA GLY A 37 -7.72 -9.11 -13.40
C GLY A 37 -6.63 -8.28 -14.09
N GLU A 38 -6.44 -8.51 -15.39
CA GLU A 38 -5.53 -7.72 -16.23
C GLU A 38 -6.23 -6.45 -16.71
N ALA A 39 -6.32 -5.45 -15.83
CA ALA A 39 -6.86 -4.13 -16.18
C ALA A 39 -5.95 -3.00 -15.67
N PRO A 40 -4.77 -2.80 -16.30
CA PRO A 40 -3.82 -1.76 -15.92
C PRO A 40 -4.41 -0.34 -16.03
N GLU A 41 -5.31 -0.11 -16.98
CA GLU A 41 -6.00 1.18 -17.17
C GLU A 41 -6.76 1.66 -15.92
N ILE A 42 -7.31 0.72 -15.14
CA ILE A 42 -8.04 1.02 -13.92
C ILE A 42 -7.04 1.41 -12.83
N VAL A 43 -5.96 0.63 -12.71
CA VAL A 43 -4.89 0.87 -11.74
C VAL A 43 -4.30 2.26 -11.95
N GLU A 44 -3.85 2.57 -13.17
CA GLU A 44 -3.25 3.86 -13.51
C GLU A 44 -4.19 5.03 -13.23
N ALA A 45 -5.48 4.91 -13.57
CA ALA A 45 -6.43 6.00 -13.37
C ALA A 45 -6.67 6.32 -11.89
N TYR A 46 -6.80 5.28 -11.04
CA TYR A 46 -6.97 5.47 -9.61
C TYR A 46 -5.67 5.90 -8.91
N GLU A 47 -4.52 5.38 -9.31
CA GLU A 47 -3.22 5.82 -8.81
C GLU A 47 -2.94 7.29 -9.17
N ALA A 48 -3.26 7.71 -10.39
CA ALA A 48 -3.15 9.11 -10.83
C ALA A 48 -4.08 10.05 -10.04
N ALA A 49 -5.20 9.53 -9.54
CA ALA A 49 -6.10 10.24 -8.63
C ALA A 49 -5.65 10.21 -7.15
N GLY A 50 -4.51 9.56 -6.85
CA GLY A 50 -3.99 9.41 -5.49
C GLY A 50 -4.75 8.37 -4.65
N ILE A 51 -5.52 7.49 -5.28
CA ILE A 51 -6.31 6.44 -4.61
C ILE A 51 -5.50 5.15 -4.62
N LYS A 52 -5.46 4.47 -3.47
CA LYS A 52 -4.72 3.21 -3.30
C LYS A 52 -5.37 2.10 -4.13
N VAL A 53 -4.62 1.53 -5.06
CA VAL A 53 -5.01 0.35 -5.85
C VAL A 53 -4.12 -0.83 -5.47
N GLY A 54 -4.74 -1.97 -5.17
CA GLY A 54 -4.03 -3.22 -4.85
C GLY A 54 -4.73 -4.04 -3.77
N ASP A 55 -4.36 -5.31 -3.67
CA ASP A 55 -4.72 -6.15 -2.53
C ASP A 55 -4.24 -5.49 -1.23
N GLN A 56 -5.05 -5.58 -0.18
CA GLN A 56 -4.91 -4.86 1.10
C GLN A 56 -3.55 -5.05 1.83
N ASP A 57 -2.62 -5.82 1.27
CA ASP A 57 -1.34 -6.18 1.86
C ASP A 57 -0.09 -5.74 1.06
N ALA A 58 -0.20 -5.17 -0.14
CA ALA A 58 0.98 -5.04 -1.01
C ALA A 58 1.65 -3.67 -1.14
N GLN A 59 0.97 -2.54 -0.89
CA GLN A 59 1.61 -1.23 -1.05
C GLN A 59 1.21 -0.26 0.06
N GLU A 60 1.87 -0.41 1.20
CA GLU A 60 2.35 0.79 1.89
C GLU A 60 3.16 1.57 0.86
N GLN A 61 2.72 2.79 0.57
CA GLN A 61 3.61 3.80 -0.02
C GLN A 61 4.95 3.69 0.72
N PRO A 62 6.11 3.74 0.04
CA PRO A 62 7.38 3.72 0.74
C PRO A 62 7.33 4.82 1.80
N GLU A 63 7.13 4.44 3.06
CA GLU A 63 7.06 5.40 4.15
C GLU A 63 8.48 5.92 4.27
N THR A 64 8.74 7.05 3.61
CA THR A 64 10.07 7.68 3.59
C THR A 64 10.55 8.09 4.98
N ASP A 65 9.65 8.07 5.97
CA ASP A 65 9.95 8.22 7.39
C ASP A 65 10.53 6.89 7.97
N PRO A 66 11.84 6.82 8.26
CA PRO A 66 12.43 5.62 8.88
C PRO A 66 11.79 5.28 10.24
N ARG A 67 11.16 6.26 10.91
CA ARG A 67 10.40 6.03 12.14
C ARG A 67 9.07 5.30 11.96
N LYS A 68 8.52 5.32 10.76
CA LYS A 68 7.23 4.69 10.46
C LYS A 68 7.38 3.36 9.71
N MET A 69 8.49 3.19 8.99
CA MET A 69 8.90 1.92 8.36
C MET A 69 8.68 0.69 9.25
N LYS A 70 8.40 -0.44 8.60
CA LYS A 70 8.34 -1.75 9.28
C LYS A 70 9.74 -2.16 9.77
N VAL A 71 9.79 -3.04 10.77
CA VAL A 71 11.05 -3.58 11.32
C VAL A 71 12.02 -4.10 10.24
N PRO A 72 11.59 -4.91 9.25
CA PRO A 72 12.48 -5.34 8.17
C PRO A 72 13.04 -4.15 7.35
N GLU A 73 12.20 -3.21 6.91
CA GLU A 73 12.64 -2.04 6.13
C GLU A 73 13.57 -1.12 6.92
N LEU A 74 13.29 -0.91 8.22
CA LEU A 74 14.13 -0.10 9.10
C LEU A 74 15.53 -0.70 9.26
N LYS A 75 15.63 -2.04 9.36
CA LYS A 75 16.93 -2.74 9.41
C LYS A 75 17.73 -2.52 8.13
N GLU A 76 17.08 -2.64 6.96
CA GLU A 76 17.74 -2.37 5.68
C GLU A 76 18.17 -0.90 5.55
N TRP A 77 17.37 0.04 6.04
CA TRP A 77 17.69 1.46 6.04
C TRP A 77 18.89 1.78 6.95
N LEU A 78 18.91 1.26 8.18
CA LEU A 78 20.03 1.41 9.11
C LEU A 78 21.31 0.80 8.53
N ALA A 79 21.22 -0.41 7.95
CA ALA A 79 22.35 -1.06 7.29
C ALA A 79 22.87 -0.23 6.09
N THR A 80 21.98 0.35 5.30
CA THR A 80 22.32 1.24 4.17
C THR A 80 23.04 2.51 4.65
N LYS A 81 22.64 3.04 5.81
CA LYS A 81 23.31 4.18 6.47
C LYS A 81 24.63 3.79 7.15
N GLY A 82 24.98 2.50 7.20
CA GLY A 82 26.16 2.00 7.90
C GLY A 82 26.03 2.05 9.41
N ILE A 83 24.80 2.05 9.93
CA ILE A 83 24.50 2.03 11.36
C ILE A 83 24.45 0.58 11.80
N ASP A 84 25.32 0.22 12.73
CA ASP A 84 25.34 -1.10 13.35
C ASP A 84 24.16 -1.19 14.34
N PHE A 85 23.35 -2.25 14.20
CA PHE A 85 22.20 -2.49 15.06
C PHE A 85 22.12 -3.97 15.44
N ASP A 86 21.60 -4.26 16.63
CA ASP A 86 21.42 -5.63 17.06
C ASP A 86 20.26 -6.28 16.28
N ALA A 87 20.48 -7.47 15.69
CA ALA A 87 19.43 -8.16 14.94
C ALA A 87 18.23 -8.57 15.82
N SER A 88 18.44 -8.67 17.14
CA SER A 88 17.44 -8.93 18.17
C SER A 88 16.89 -7.64 18.80
N ALA A 89 17.40 -6.46 18.40
CA ALA A 89 16.86 -5.18 18.83
C ALA A 89 15.38 -5.07 18.46
N LYS A 90 14.60 -4.52 19.40
CA LYS A 90 13.17 -4.24 19.18
C LYS A 90 13.00 -3.03 18.27
N LYS A 91 11.80 -2.89 17.68
CA LYS A 91 11.44 -1.75 16.82
C LYS A 91 11.84 -0.40 17.45
N GLU A 92 11.56 -0.23 18.73
CA GLU A 92 11.85 1.01 19.47
C GLU A 92 13.35 1.34 19.51
N ASP A 93 14.20 0.34 19.66
CA ASP A 93 15.65 0.49 19.78
C ASP A 93 16.27 0.80 18.40
N LEU A 94 15.85 0.06 17.36
CA LEU A 94 16.19 0.37 15.97
C LEU A 94 15.77 1.79 15.58
N GLN A 95 14.61 2.23 16.07
CA GLN A 95 14.07 3.55 15.77
C GLN A 95 14.79 4.69 16.53
N ALA A 96 15.44 4.37 17.65
CA ALA A 96 16.28 5.29 18.40
C ALA A 96 17.66 5.47 17.75
N LEU A 97 18.13 4.49 16.97
CA LEU A 97 19.37 4.57 16.20
C LEU A 97 19.26 5.43 14.94
N ILE A 98 18.05 5.83 14.54
CA ILE A 98 17.83 6.71 13.40
C ILE A 98 18.44 8.09 13.71
N PRO A 99 19.44 8.56 12.94
CA PRO A 99 19.99 9.90 13.10
C PRO A 99 18.90 10.93 12.82
N GLN A 100 18.67 11.82 13.79
CA GLN A 100 17.83 13.00 13.61
C GLN A 100 18.74 14.10 13.05
N GLU A 101 18.77 14.26 11.73
CA GLU A 101 19.33 15.47 11.09
C GLU A 101 18.46 16.70 11.39
#